data_AF-A0A1D7U2Z6-F1
#
_entry.id   AF-A0A1D7U2Z6-F1
#
_cell.length_a   1.000
_cell.length_b   1.000
_cell.length_c   1.000
_cell.angle_alpha   90.00
_cell.angle_beta   90.00
_cell.angle_gamma   90.00
#
_symmetry.space_group_name_H-M   'P 1'
#
loop_
_entity.id
_entity.type
_entity.pdbx_description
1 polymer ?
#
loop_
_entity_poly.entity_id
_entity_poly.type
_entity_poly.pdbx_seq_one_letter_code
_entity_poly.pdbx_strand_id
1 'polypeptide(L)' 'MLDLISYCEPHLAYFAMPRFIDFVETLPTTENGKAQKFTLREHGPRAGTWDREAAGYVLKRL' A
#
# COMPACT_ATOMS: atom_id res chain seq x y z
N MET A 1 -8.21 -8.49 0.90
CA MET A 1 -6.83 -7.96 0.75
C MET A 1 -6.13 -8.58 -0.44
N LEU A 2 -6.14 -9.92 -0.55
CA LEU A 2 -5.65 -10.61 -1.75
C LEU A 2 -6.34 -10.14 -3.03
N ASP A 3 -7.64 -9.86 -2.98
CA ASP A 3 -8.40 -9.32 -4.12
C ASP A 3 -7.80 -8.02 -4.68
N LEU A 4 -7.28 -7.14 -3.82
CA LEU A 4 -6.66 -5.88 -4.24
C LEU A 4 -5.33 -6.13 -4.95
N ILE A 5 -4.52 -7.08 -4.45
CA ILE A 5 -3.27 -7.46 -5.11
C ILE A 5 -3.53 -8.16 -6.44
N SER A 6 -4.50 -9.08 -6.50
CA SER A 6 -4.91 -9.74 -7.74
C SER A 6 -5.49 -8.75 -8.75
N TYR A 7 -6.13 -7.68 -8.30
CA TYR A 7 -6.51 -6.56 -9.17
C TYR A 7 -5.29 -5.76 -9.64
N CYS A 8 -4.34 -5.46 -8.77
CA CYS A 8 -3.14 -4.70 -9.13
C CYS A 8 -2.22 -5.44 -10.11
N GLU A 9 -2.08 -6.76 -9.99
CA GLU A 9 -1.13 -7.58 -10.77
C GLU A 9 -1.23 -7.43 -12.30
N PRO A 10 -2.43 -7.42 -12.92
CA PRO A 10 -2.55 -7.14 -14.36
C PRO A 10 -2.48 -5.64 -14.73
N HIS A 11 -2.61 -4.72 -13.77
CA HIS A 11 -2.71 -3.27 -14.03
C HIS A 11 -1.43 -2.49 -13.72
N LEU A 12 -0.52 -3.06 -12.91
CA LEU A 12 0.70 -2.42 -12.47
C LEU A 12 1.91 -3.23 -12.93
N ALA A 13 2.98 -2.53 -13.30
CA ALA A 13 4.27 -3.18 -13.50
C ALA A 13 4.76 -3.81 -12.18
N TYR A 14 5.57 -4.87 -12.28
CA TYR A 14 6.10 -5.61 -11.12
C TYR A 14 6.72 -4.69 -10.04
N PHE A 15 7.48 -3.67 -10.43
CA PHE A 15 8.12 -2.74 -9.50
C PHE A 15 7.14 -1.77 -8.80
N ALA A 16 5.94 -1.60 -9.35
CA ALA A 16 4.88 -0.77 -8.78
C ALA A 16 3.94 -1.58 -7.86
N MET A 17 4.12 -2.90 -7.77
CA MET A 17 3.29 -3.76 -6.92
C MET A 17 3.48 -3.41 -5.43
N PRO A 18 2.41 -3.03 -4.71
CA PRO A 18 2.51 -2.62 -3.33
C PRO A 18 2.93 -3.81 -2.45
N ARG A 19 3.84 -3.54 -1.51
CA ARG A 19 4.21 -4.49 -0.45
C ARG A 19 3.36 -4.30 0.80
N PHE A 20 3.19 -3.06 1.22
CA PHE A 20 2.42 -2.70 2.42
C PHE A 20 1.13 -2.00 2.04
N ILE A 21 0.02 -2.38 2.67
CA ILE A 21 -1.29 -1.76 2.46
C ILE A 21 -1.93 -1.46 3.82
N ASP A 22 -2.37 -0.21 3.94
CA ASP A 22 -3.15 0.28 5.06
C ASP A 22 -4.44 0.92 4.55
N PHE A 23 -5.55 0.61 5.22
CA PHE A 23 -6.76 1.41 5.11
C PHE A 23 -6.78 2.42 6.25
N VAL A 24 -7.08 3.66 5.92
CA VAL A 24 -7.19 4.77 6.87
C VAL A 24 -8.53 5.45 6.65
N GLU A 25 -9.15 5.91 7.74
CA GLU A 25 -10.41 6.65 7.65
C GLU A 25 -10.21 8.02 6.97
N THR A 26 -9.06 8.65 7.24
CA THR A 26 -8.69 9.94 6.67
C THR A 26 -7.22 9.96 6.30
N LEU A 27 -6.90 10.67 5.21
CA LEU A 27 -5.51 10.97 4.88
C LEU A 27 -5.07 12.24 5.62
N PRO A 28 -3.83 12.29 6.13
CA PRO A 28 -3.29 13.54 6.63
C PRO A 28 -3.18 14.53 5.46
N THR A 29 -3.88 15.65 5.54
CA THR A 29 -3.87 16.69 4.51
C THR A 29 -3.35 18.02 5.06
N THR A 30 -2.78 18.85 4.21
CA THR A 30 -2.47 20.25 4.55
C THR A 30 -3.77 21.06 4.70
N GLU A 31 -3.66 22.30 5.19
CA GLU A 31 -4.79 23.25 5.24
C GLU A 31 -5.48 23.44 3.88
N ASN A 32 -4.72 23.28 2.78
CA ASN A 32 -5.23 23.34 1.40
C ASN A 32 -5.70 21.98 0.85
N GLY A 33 -5.87 20.95 1.70
CA GLY A 33 -6.41 19.64 1.33
C GLY A 33 -5.44 18.71 0.58
N LYS A 34 -4.16 19.05 0.43
CA LYS A 34 -3.18 18.19 -0.25
C LYS A 34 -2.66 17.11 0.71
N ALA A 35 -2.55 15.87 0.25
CA ALA A 35 -2.00 14.78 1.07
C ALA A 35 -0.56 15.08 1.54
N GLN A 36 -0.31 14.93 2.84
CA GLN A 36 0.99 15.13 3.47
C GLN A 36 1.83 13.85 3.37
N LYS A 37 2.52 13.71 2.23
CA LYS A 37 3.36 12.52 1.94
C LYS A 37 4.48 12.30 2.97
N PHE A 38 4.99 13.37 3.58
CA PHE A 38 6.04 13.28 4.60
C PHE A 38 5.54 12.54 5.85
N THR A 39 4.41 12.98 6.40
CA THR A 39 3.74 12.33 7.53
C THR A 39 3.42 10.86 7.26
N LEU A 40 2.93 10.55 6.06
CA LEU A 40 2.67 9.16 5.65
C LEU A 40 3.94 8.29 5.62
N ARG A 41 5.09 8.85 5.22
CA ARG A 41 6.37 8.13 5.23
C ARG A 41 6.89 7.88 6.64
N GLU A 42 6.72 8.86 7.54
CA GLU A 42 7.12 8.71 8.95
C GLU A 42 6.30 7.67 9.70
N HIS A 43 5.00 7.55 9.39
CA HIS A 43 4.16 6.51 9.99
C HIS A 43 4.66 5.10 9.68
N GLY A 44 5.15 4.87 8.45
CA GLY A 44 5.60 3.56 8.01
C GLY A 44 4.54 2.46 8.20
N PRO A 45 4.94 1.18 8.08
CA PRO A 45 4.11 0.05 8.49
C PRO A 45 3.89 0.06 10.01
N ARG A 46 2.63 -0.08 10.44
CA ARG A 46 2.22 -0.15 11.85
C ARG A 46 1.64 -1.52 12.22
N ALA A 47 1.36 -1.74 13.50
CA ALA A 47 0.66 -2.94 13.95
C ALA A 47 -0.74 -2.99 13.31
N GLY A 48 -0.92 -3.89 12.35
CA GLY A 48 -2.14 -4.00 11.53
C GLY A 48 -1.95 -3.66 10.05
N THR A 49 -0.80 -3.12 9.67
CA THR A 49 -0.46 -2.97 8.25
C THR A 49 -0.32 -4.34 7.61
N TRP A 50 -1.01 -4.51 6.49
CA TRP A 50 -0.90 -5.74 5.75
C TRP A 50 0.38 -5.76 4.93
N ASP A 51 1.20 -6.78 5.13
CA ASP A 51 2.39 -7.06 4.34
C ASP A 51 2.12 -8.23 3.41
N ARG A 52 2.31 -8.00 2.11
CA ARG A 52 2.20 -9.00 1.05
C ARG A 52 3.13 -10.20 1.28
N GLU A 53 4.36 -9.96 1.73
CA GLU A 53 5.34 -11.03 1.97
C GLU A 53 4.94 -11.88 3.17
N ALA A 54 4.49 -11.25 4.26
CA ALA A 54 3.98 -11.95 5.44
C ALA A 54 2.71 -12.76 5.13
N ALA A 55 1.89 -12.31 4.17
CA ALA A 55 0.74 -13.04 3.68
C ALA A 55 1.09 -14.20 2.73
N GLY A 56 2.37 -14.40 2.38
CA GLY A 56 2.83 -15.48 1.50
C GLY A 56 2.43 -15.31 0.03
N TYR A 57 2.02 -14.12 -0.41
CA TYR A 57 1.62 -13.90 -1.80
C TYR A 57 2.86 -13.74 -2.70
N VAL A 58 3.04 -14.70 -3.61
CA VAL A 58 4.13 -14.69 -4.59
C VAL A 58 3.64 -14.04 -5.88
N LEU A 59 4.23 -12.90 -6.25
CA LEU A 59 3.98 -12.27 -7.54
C LEU A 59 4.42 -13.21 -8.68
N LYS A 60 3.62 -13.33 -9.74
CA LYS A 60 4.08 -13.98 -10.96
C LYS A 60 5.20 -13.14 -11.56
N ARG A 61 6.41 -13.70 -11.64
CA ARG A 61 7.52 -13.05 -12.33
C ARG A 61 7.16 -13.01 -13.82
N LEU A 62 7.11 -11.80 -14.39
CA LEU A 62 7.13 -11.57 -15.84
C LEU A 62 8.55 -11.77 -16.37
#